data_AF-A0A1Q9NBX2-F1
#
_entry.id   AF-A0A1Q9NBX2-F1
#
_cell.length_a   1.000
_cell.length_b   1.000
_cell.length_c   1.000
_cell.angle_alpha   90.00
_cell.angle_beta   90.00
_cell.angle_gamma   90.00
#
_symmetry.space_group_name_H-M   'P 1'
#
loop_
_entity.id
_entity.type
_entity.pdbx_description
1 polymer ?
#
loop_
_entity_poly.entity_id
_entity_poly.type
_entity_poly.pdbx_seq_one_letter_code
_entity_poly.pdbx_strand_id
1 'polypeptide(L)'
;MTTKILIMGAAGRDFHNFNTFFRENKNYQVVCFTATQIPDIAGRNYPPELSGPLYPEGIPIYDEADLEDLITKHEIDQVILAYSDLPHVLVMQKASRILKQTDFRLMGYPNTSIKSKLPVISVCAVRTGAGKSQTTRKIGKILRDHGKRVAVIRHPNGYPRTNLL
;
A
#
# COMPACT_ATOMS: atom_id res chain seq x y z
N MET A 1 23.48 -6.59 5.51
CA MET A 1 23.20 -5.99 4.19
C MET A 1 21.74 -5.58 4.19
N THR A 2 21.41 -4.39 3.69
CA THR A 2 20.03 -3.90 3.59
C THR A 2 19.49 -4.28 2.21
N THR A 3 18.32 -4.90 2.14
CA THR A 3 17.69 -5.31 0.87
C THR A 3 17.01 -4.11 0.22
N LYS A 4 17.45 -3.70 -0.97
CA LYS A 4 16.83 -2.65 -1.77
C LYS A 4 15.56 -3.16 -2.44
N ILE A 5 14.45 -2.49 -2.23
CA ILE A 5 13.15 -2.91 -2.78
C ILE A 5 12.47 -1.81 -3.58
N LEU A 6 11.69 -2.25 -4.57
CA LEU A 6 10.73 -1.43 -5.30
C LEU A 6 9.33 -1.95 -5.00
N ILE A 7 8.39 -1.06 -4.68
CA ILE A 7 7.00 -1.44 -4.45
C ILE A 7 6.17 -1.06 -5.68
N MET A 8 5.53 -2.05 -6.29
CA MET A 8 4.60 -1.82 -7.40
C MET A 8 3.23 -1.41 -6.86
N GLY A 9 2.81 -0.21 -7.26
CA GLY A 9 1.61 0.48 -6.81
C GLY A 9 1.93 1.70 -5.95
N ALA A 10 1.06 2.70 -6.01
CA ALA A 10 1.19 3.96 -5.29
C ALA A 10 -0.15 4.44 -4.69
N ALA A 11 -1.01 3.52 -4.22
CA ALA A 11 -2.21 3.85 -3.46
C ALA A 11 -2.76 2.70 -2.60
N GLY A 12 -3.47 3.04 -1.52
CA GLY A 12 -4.19 2.04 -0.73
C GLY A 12 -3.27 0.99 -0.12
N ARG A 13 -3.28 -0.25 -0.66
CA ARG A 13 -2.50 -1.37 -0.11
C ARG A 13 -0.99 -1.16 -0.22
N ASP A 14 -0.53 -0.43 -1.22
CA ASP A 14 0.90 -0.27 -1.48
C ASP A 14 1.55 0.61 -0.39
N PHE A 15 0.96 1.77 -0.12
CA PHE A 15 1.34 2.62 1.02
C PHE A 15 1.07 1.94 2.36
N HIS A 16 0.02 1.12 2.46
CA HIS A 16 -0.24 0.35 3.67
C HIS A 16 0.90 -0.65 3.95
N ASN A 17 1.31 -1.44 2.97
CA ASN A 17 2.43 -2.38 3.12
C ASN A 17 3.71 -1.64 3.55
N PHE A 18 4.00 -0.50 2.90
CA PHE A 18 5.09 0.38 3.33
C PHE A 18 4.96 0.78 4.81
N ASN A 19 3.85 1.41 5.18
CA ASN A 19 3.63 1.93 6.53
C ASN A 19 3.63 0.84 7.62
N THR A 20 3.14 -0.35 7.32
CA THR A 20 3.04 -1.43 8.33
C THR A 20 4.29 -2.28 8.46
N PHE A 21 5.09 -2.43 7.40
CA PHE A 21 6.17 -3.41 7.38
C PHE A 21 7.54 -2.84 7.02
N PHE A 22 7.62 -1.84 6.14
CA PHE A 22 8.89 -1.35 5.60
C PHE A 22 9.36 -0.02 6.22
N ARG A 23 8.44 0.86 6.64
CA ARG A 23 8.72 2.25 7.03
C ARG A 23 9.85 2.41 8.05
N GLU A 24 9.91 1.53 9.04
CA GLU A 24 10.90 1.58 10.14
C GLU A 24 11.82 0.35 10.14
N ASN A 25 11.74 -0.50 9.12
CA ASN A 25 12.44 -1.76 9.07
C ASN A 25 13.81 -1.61 8.39
N LYS A 26 14.86 -1.50 9.20
CA LYS A 26 16.25 -1.28 8.75
C LYS A 26 16.84 -2.40 7.88
N ASN A 27 16.18 -3.56 7.83
CA ASN A 27 16.59 -4.65 6.94
C ASN A 27 16.24 -4.37 5.47
N TYR A 28 15.38 -3.39 5.20
CA TYR A 28 14.94 -3.03 3.86
C TYR A 28 15.15 -1.54 3.58
N GLN A 29 15.37 -1.21 2.32
CA GLN A 29 15.37 0.15 1.79
C GLN A 29 14.37 0.22 0.64
N VAL A 30 13.26 0.93 0.82
CA VAL A 30 12.30 1.21 -0.26
C VAL A 30 12.86 2.32 -1.14
N VAL A 31 13.35 1.94 -2.31
CA VAL A 31 13.99 2.89 -3.22
C VAL A 31 12.96 3.76 -3.93
N CYS A 32 11.87 3.15 -4.37
CA CYS A 32 10.79 3.85 -5.05
C CYS A 32 9.48 3.06 -5.05
N PHE A 33 8.40 3.78 -5.34
CA PHE A 33 7.13 3.21 -5.80
C PHE A 33 7.03 3.33 -7.33
N THR A 34 6.16 2.54 -7.93
CA THR A 34 5.73 2.71 -9.32
C THR A 34 4.20 2.79 -9.40
N ALA A 35 3.65 3.47 -10.41
CA ALA A 35 2.21 3.63 -10.57
C ALA A 35 1.75 3.53 -12.03
N THR A 36 0.54 2.98 -12.23
CA THR A 36 -0.11 2.90 -13.56
C THR A 36 -1.49 3.55 -13.60
N GLN A 37 -2.20 3.62 -12.48
CA GLN A 37 -3.66 3.85 -12.46
C GLN A 37 -4.08 5.26 -12.07
N ILE A 38 -3.19 6.07 -11.48
CA ILE A 38 -3.55 7.37 -10.92
C ILE A 38 -2.94 8.48 -11.76
N PRO A 39 -3.76 9.29 -12.47
CA PRO A 39 -3.28 10.44 -13.20
C PRO A 39 -2.43 11.36 -12.29
N ASP A 40 -1.31 11.85 -12.83
CA ASP A 40 -0.41 12.81 -12.19
C ASP A 40 0.28 12.36 -10.90
N ILE A 41 0.23 11.07 -10.53
CA ILE A 41 0.97 10.57 -9.35
C ILE A 41 2.44 10.26 -9.66
N ALA A 42 2.73 9.83 -10.88
CA ALA A 42 4.09 9.60 -11.34
C ALA A 42 4.85 10.94 -11.39
N GLY A 43 6.09 10.95 -10.93
CA GLY A 43 6.89 12.15 -10.74
C GLY A 43 6.68 12.87 -9.40
N ARG A 44 5.77 12.38 -8.54
CA ARG A 44 5.64 12.85 -7.15
C ARG A 44 6.45 11.98 -6.18
N ASN A 45 6.55 12.45 -4.95
CA ASN A 45 7.06 11.64 -3.83
C ASN A 45 5.90 11.22 -2.93
N TYR A 46 5.99 10.00 -2.40
CA TYR A 46 5.32 9.67 -1.15
C TYR A 46 5.88 10.60 -0.06
N PRO A 47 5.02 11.33 0.68
CA PRO A 47 5.43 12.54 1.39
C PRO A 47 6.35 12.25 2.59
N PRO A 48 7.40 13.07 2.82
CA PRO A 48 8.29 12.99 3.99
C PRO A 48 7.57 12.80 5.32
N GLU A 49 6.48 13.55 5.53
CA GLU A 49 5.73 13.57 6.79
C GLU A 49 5.08 12.23 7.12
N LEU A 50 4.88 11.36 6.12
CA LEU A 50 4.34 10.01 6.29
C LEU A 50 5.41 8.90 6.13
N SER A 51 6.64 9.26 5.78
CA SER A 51 7.69 8.32 5.40
C SER A 51 8.56 7.88 6.58
N GLY A 52 8.51 8.60 7.70
CA GLY A 52 9.25 8.27 8.91
C GLY A 52 10.76 8.54 8.80
N PRO A 53 11.53 8.26 9.87
CA PRO A 53 12.90 8.74 10.02
C PRO A 53 13.90 8.13 9.03
N LEU A 54 13.57 7.00 8.40
CA LEU A 54 14.45 6.35 7.41
C LEU A 54 14.35 6.99 6.02
N TYR A 55 13.36 7.87 5.80
CA TYR A 55 13.03 8.44 4.49
C TYR A 55 12.70 9.94 4.64
N PRO A 56 13.65 10.78 5.08
CA PRO A 56 13.39 12.21 5.37
C PRO A 56 13.00 13.03 4.13
N GLU A 57 13.36 12.59 2.92
CA GLU A 57 13.02 13.24 1.66
C GLU A 57 11.77 12.65 0.99
N GLY A 58 11.09 11.74 1.69
CA GLY A 58 10.03 10.92 1.10
C GLY A 58 10.59 9.82 0.20
N ILE A 59 9.71 9.23 -0.61
CA ILE A 59 10.06 8.14 -1.53
C ILE A 59 9.52 8.45 -2.92
N PRO A 60 10.36 8.45 -3.98
CA PRO A 60 9.91 8.79 -5.32
C PRO A 60 8.89 7.78 -5.87
N ILE A 61 7.96 8.28 -6.68
CA ILE A 61 6.95 7.51 -7.39
C ILE A 61 7.20 7.69 -8.90
N TYR A 62 7.55 6.61 -9.58
CA TYR A 62 7.81 6.60 -11.02
C TYR A 62 6.65 6.00 -11.81
N ASP A 63 6.69 6.16 -13.13
CA ASP A 63 5.82 5.38 -14.01
C ASP A 63 6.23 3.90 -13.96
N GLU A 64 5.25 2.99 -13.93
CA GLU A 64 5.54 1.56 -13.97
C GLU A 64 6.06 1.09 -15.33
N ALA A 65 5.89 1.89 -16.40
CA ALA A 65 6.52 1.64 -17.69
C ALA A 65 8.05 1.52 -17.54
N ASP A 66 8.65 2.29 -16.63
CA ASP A 66 10.09 2.36 -16.37
C ASP A 66 10.59 1.24 -15.43
N LEU A 67 9.73 0.29 -15.03
CA LEU A 67 10.02 -0.71 -13.99
C LEU A 67 11.35 -1.46 -14.22
N GLU A 68 11.60 -1.93 -15.44
CA GLU A 68 12.81 -2.71 -15.75
C GLU A 68 14.08 -1.86 -15.68
N ASP A 69 14.01 -0.63 -16.19
CA ASP A 69 15.12 0.32 -16.14
C ASP A 69 15.41 0.72 -14.69
N LEU A 70 14.37 0.91 -13.87
CA LEU A 70 14.50 1.21 -12.44
C LEU A 70 15.14 0.05 -11.68
N ILE A 71 14.76 -1.19 -11.96
CA ILE A 71 15.36 -2.39 -11.34
C ILE A 71 16.87 -2.41 -11.59
N THR A 72 17.28 -2.20 -12.85
CA THR A 72 18.70 -2.19 -13.23
C THR A 72 19.44 -0.99 -12.66
N LYS A 73 18.90 0.23 -12.85
CA LYS A 73 19.54 1.50 -12.45
C LYS A 73 19.77 1.59 -10.95
N HIS A 74 18.84 1.07 -10.15
CA HIS A 74 18.90 1.17 -8.70
C HIS A 74 19.42 -0.10 -8.01
N GLU A 75 19.74 -1.14 -8.78
CA GLU A 75 20.18 -2.46 -8.30
C GLU A 75 19.17 -3.02 -7.29
N ILE A 76 17.91 -3.12 -7.71
CA ILE A 76 16.82 -3.59 -6.84
C ILE A 76 17.00 -5.09 -6.58
N ASP A 77 16.99 -5.48 -5.31
CA ASP A 77 17.12 -6.88 -4.87
C ASP A 77 15.78 -7.63 -4.85
N GLN A 78 14.67 -6.91 -4.69
CA GLN A 78 13.33 -7.51 -4.65
C GLN A 78 12.24 -6.51 -5.05
N VAL A 79 11.30 -6.93 -5.89
CA VAL A 79 10.09 -6.18 -6.22
C VAL A 79 8.90 -6.74 -5.44
N ILE A 80 8.15 -5.84 -4.78
CA ILE A 80 6.94 -6.16 -4.03
C ILE A 80 5.72 -5.81 -4.88
N LEU A 81 4.90 -6.79 -5.24
CA LEU A 81 3.60 -6.51 -5.86
C LEU A 81 2.54 -6.31 -4.78
N ALA A 82 1.97 -5.10 -4.71
CA ALA A 82 0.99 -4.74 -3.68
C ALA A 82 -0.45 -4.54 -4.21
N TYR A 83 -0.66 -4.44 -5.54
CA TYR A 83 -1.99 -4.42 -6.14
C TYR A 83 -2.86 -5.61 -5.69
N SER A 84 -4.10 -5.33 -5.30
CA SER A 84 -5.03 -6.33 -4.75
C SER A 84 -6.13 -6.79 -5.71
N ASP A 85 -6.28 -6.12 -6.85
CA ASP A 85 -7.39 -6.25 -7.78
C ASP A 85 -6.95 -6.77 -9.17
N LEU A 86 -5.78 -7.40 -9.24
CA LEU A 86 -5.28 -7.99 -10.48
C LEU A 86 -5.82 -9.41 -10.70
N PRO A 87 -6.24 -9.76 -11.93
CA PRO A 87 -6.45 -11.14 -12.33
C PRO A 87 -5.17 -11.97 -12.16
N HIS A 88 -5.32 -13.24 -11.79
CA HIS A 88 -4.22 -14.18 -11.61
C HIS A 88 -3.21 -14.17 -12.78
N VAL A 89 -3.71 -14.15 -14.03
CA VAL A 89 -2.85 -14.13 -15.22
C VAL A 89 -1.94 -12.89 -15.26
N LEU A 90 -2.47 -11.71 -14.92
CA LEU A 90 -1.67 -10.47 -14.90
C LEU A 90 -0.62 -10.51 -13.77
N VAL A 91 -0.95 -11.10 -12.62
CA VAL A 91 0.01 -11.29 -11.52
C VAL A 91 1.17 -12.15 -12.00
N MET A 92 0.89 -13.28 -12.65
CA MET A 92 1.93 -14.18 -13.15
C MET A 92 2.75 -13.57 -14.28
N GLN A 93 2.14 -12.81 -15.20
CA GLN A 93 2.88 -12.08 -16.23
C GLN A 93 3.87 -11.08 -15.64
N LYS A 94 3.45 -10.30 -14.62
CA LYS A 94 4.34 -9.37 -13.92
C LYS A 94 5.47 -10.11 -13.19
N ALA A 95 5.15 -11.19 -12.48
CA ALA A 95 6.15 -12.02 -11.80
C ALA A 95 7.20 -12.56 -12.79
N SER A 96 6.77 -13.14 -13.91
CA SER A 96 7.69 -13.67 -14.94
C SER A 96 8.57 -12.59 -15.57
N ARG A 97 8.10 -11.35 -15.68
CA ARG A 97 8.91 -10.22 -16.18
C ARG A 97 10.00 -9.83 -15.17
N ILE A 98 9.64 -9.73 -13.90
CA ILE A 98 10.53 -9.31 -12.80
C ILE A 98 11.59 -10.36 -12.48
N LEU A 99 11.19 -11.64 -12.41
CA LEU A 99 12.07 -12.76 -12.07
C LEU A 99 13.22 -13.00 -13.06
N LYS A 100 13.20 -12.32 -14.22
CA LYS A 100 14.34 -12.29 -15.14
C LYS A 100 15.51 -11.45 -14.63
N GLN A 101 15.26 -10.54 -13.68
CA GLN A 101 16.24 -9.57 -13.19
C GLN A 101 16.43 -9.65 -11.68
N THR A 102 15.36 -9.85 -10.91
CA THR A 102 15.39 -9.75 -9.45
C THR A 102 14.25 -10.54 -8.78
N ASP A 103 14.29 -10.66 -7.46
CA ASP A 103 13.26 -11.41 -6.72
C ASP A 103 11.89 -10.74 -6.82
N PHE A 104 10.85 -11.57 -6.82
CA PHE A 104 9.46 -11.14 -6.80
C PHE A 104 8.78 -11.61 -5.51
N ARG A 105 8.04 -10.74 -4.82
CA ARG A 105 7.38 -11.09 -3.56
C ARG A 105 5.94 -10.60 -3.49
N LEU A 106 5.07 -11.53 -3.08
CA LEU A 106 3.73 -11.25 -2.56
C LEU A 106 3.74 -11.26 -1.04
N MET A 107 3.23 -10.21 -0.42
CA MET A 107 3.17 -10.13 1.04
C MET A 107 1.92 -10.82 1.60
N GLY A 108 2.16 -11.79 2.48
CA GLY A 108 1.10 -12.45 3.24
C GLY A 108 0.52 -11.59 4.36
N TYR A 109 -0.73 -11.90 4.74
CA TYR A 109 -1.50 -11.19 5.76
C TYR A 109 -0.74 -10.90 7.08
N PRO A 110 0.00 -11.84 7.71
CA PRO A 110 0.64 -11.59 9.00
C PRO A 110 1.65 -10.43 9.00
N ASN A 111 2.24 -10.16 7.83
CA ASN A 111 3.22 -9.07 7.67
C ASN A 111 2.57 -7.71 7.42
N THR A 112 1.33 -7.70 6.93
CA THR A 112 0.63 -6.48 6.50
C THR A 112 -0.61 -6.19 7.34
N SER A 113 -0.83 -6.91 8.44
CA SER A 113 -1.97 -6.70 9.34
C SER A 113 -1.58 -5.76 10.49
N ILE A 114 -2.44 -4.78 10.79
CA ILE A 114 -2.30 -3.98 12.02
C ILE A 114 -2.77 -4.83 13.20
N LYS A 115 -1.90 -5.01 14.20
CA LYS A 115 -2.25 -5.71 15.44
C LYS A 115 -3.18 -4.82 16.27
N SER A 116 -4.39 -5.32 16.54
CA SER A 116 -5.36 -4.64 17.40
C SER A 116 -5.46 -5.34 18.76
N LYS A 117 -5.46 -4.55 19.83
CA LYS A 117 -5.85 -5.01 21.18
C LYS A 117 -7.36 -4.89 21.42
N LEU A 118 -8.09 -4.27 20.50
CA LEU A 118 -9.53 -4.04 20.57
C LEU A 118 -10.27 -4.93 19.54
N PRO A 119 -11.53 -5.30 19.80
CA PRO A 119 -12.36 -5.96 18.79
C PRO A 119 -12.45 -5.13 17.51
N VAL A 120 -12.24 -5.78 16.36
CA VAL A 120 -12.28 -5.14 15.03
C VAL A 120 -13.46 -5.68 14.23
N ILE A 121 -14.24 -4.77 13.65
CA ILE A 121 -15.31 -5.10 12.70
C ILE A 121 -14.88 -4.59 11.33
N SER A 122 -14.62 -5.50 10.40
CA SER A 122 -14.30 -5.15 9.01
C SER A 122 -15.57 -5.08 8.17
N VAL A 123 -15.74 -4.00 7.41
CA VAL A 123 -16.87 -3.79 6.49
C VAL A 123 -16.36 -3.84 5.05
N CYS A 124 -16.37 -5.04 4.47
CA CYS A 124 -15.94 -5.30 3.10
C CYS A 124 -17.09 -5.19 2.09
N ALA A 125 -16.76 -5.02 0.81
CA ALA A 125 -17.74 -5.13 -0.26
C ALA A 125 -17.09 -5.58 -1.58
N VAL A 126 -17.85 -6.30 -2.40
CA VAL A 126 -17.42 -6.86 -3.68
C VAL A 126 -17.24 -5.83 -4.79
N ARG A 127 -17.79 -4.62 -4.64
CA ARG A 127 -17.64 -3.52 -5.61
C ARG A 127 -17.69 -2.14 -4.96
N THR A 128 -17.20 -1.13 -5.67
CA THR A 128 -17.35 0.28 -5.30
C THR A 128 -18.83 0.68 -5.35
N GLY A 129 -19.24 1.59 -4.45
CA GLY A 129 -20.63 2.03 -4.34
C GLY A 129 -21.57 1.06 -3.60
N ALA A 130 -21.12 -0.12 -3.19
CA ALA A 130 -21.94 -1.12 -2.48
C ALA A 130 -22.30 -0.78 -1.01
N GLY A 131 -22.19 0.48 -0.59
CA GLY A 131 -22.71 0.93 0.71
C GLY A 131 -21.79 0.77 1.93
N LYS A 132 -20.49 0.45 1.78
CA LYS A 132 -19.54 0.29 2.90
C LYS A 132 -19.63 1.42 3.93
N SER A 133 -19.60 2.68 3.47
CA SER A 133 -19.65 3.85 4.36
C SER A 133 -20.97 3.96 5.15
N GLN A 134 -22.09 3.66 4.51
CA GLN A 134 -23.42 3.67 5.11
C GLN A 134 -23.50 2.58 6.18
N THR A 135 -23.06 1.37 5.85
CA THR A 135 -23.01 0.23 6.78
C THR A 135 -22.09 0.53 7.97
N THR A 136 -20.88 1.03 7.75
CA THR A 136 -19.96 1.43 8.83
C THR A 136 -20.59 2.48 9.76
N ARG A 137 -21.26 3.51 9.22
CA ARG A 137 -21.95 4.51 10.04
C ARG A 137 -23.09 3.92 10.86
N LYS A 138 -23.88 3.02 10.28
CA LYS A 138 -24.98 2.35 10.98
C LYS A 138 -24.47 1.46 12.12
N ILE A 139 -23.45 0.65 11.88
CA ILE A 139 -22.79 -0.18 12.91
C ILE A 139 -22.24 0.71 14.03
N GLY A 140 -21.52 1.79 13.67
CA GLY A 140 -20.97 2.73 14.64
C GLY A 140 -22.05 3.39 15.50
N LYS A 141 -23.22 3.74 14.92
CA LYS A 141 -24.37 4.25 15.67
C LYS A 141 -24.89 3.20 16.65
N ILE A 142 -25.16 1.97 16.19
CA ILE A 142 -25.67 0.88 17.04
C ILE A 142 -24.75 0.64 18.24
N LEU A 143 -23.44 0.56 18.02
CA LEU A 143 -22.47 0.34 19.09
C LEU A 143 -22.43 1.49 20.11
N ARG A 144 -22.51 2.74 19.64
CA ARG A 144 -22.59 3.92 20.52
C ARG A 144 -23.89 3.96 21.32
N ASP A 145 -25.01 3.62 20.69
CA ASP A 145 -26.32 3.53 21.36
C ASP A 145 -26.30 2.45 22.47
N HIS A 146 -25.39 1.47 22.40
CA HIS A 146 -25.10 0.47 23.45
C HIS A 146 -23.91 0.83 24.36
N GLY A 147 -23.53 2.12 24.43
CA GLY A 147 -22.50 2.62 25.34
C GLY A 147 -21.05 2.24 24.97
N LYS A 148 -20.78 1.76 23.76
CA LYS A 148 -19.41 1.44 23.32
C LYS A 148 -18.72 2.67 22.72
N ARG A 149 -17.42 2.83 23.01
CA ARG A 149 -16.55 3.78 22.31
C ARG A 149 -16.13 3.17 20.97
N VAL A 150 -16.25 3.92 19.89
CA VAL A 150 -15.99 3.46 18.52
C VAL A 150 -15.01 4.42 17.84
N ALA A 151 -13.96 3.85 17.24
CA ALA A 151 -13.09 4.55 16.29
C ALA A 151 -13.31 3.97 14.89
N VAL A 152 -13.22 4.83 13.87
CA VAL A 152 -13.29 4.41 12.47
C VAL A 152 -11.87 4.45 11.93
N ILE A 153 -11.47 3.39 11.22
CA ILE A 153 -10.19 3.32 10.50
C ILE A 153 -10.52 3.27 9.01
N ARG A 154 -9.84 4.09 8.21
CA ARG A 154 -9.96 4.11 6.74
C ARG A 154 -8.57 4.01 6.12
N HIS A 155 -8.47 3.28 5.02
CA HIS A 155 -7.27 3.37 4.18
C HIS A 155 -7.20 4.77 3.55
N PRO A 156 -6.02 5.41 3.56
CA PRO A 156 -5.78 6.62 2.78
C PRO A 156 -6.05 6.31 1.30
N ASN A 157 -7.00 7.02 0.71
CA ASN A 157 -7.21 6.98 -0.74
C ASN A 157 -6.68 8.29 -1.32
N GLY A 158 -6.01 8.22 -2.48
CA GLY A 158 -5.45 9.38 -3.18
C GLY A 158 -6.48 10.34 -3.81
N TYR A 159 -7.74 10.32 -3.37
CA TYR A 159 -8.74 11.26 -3.88
C TYR A 159 -8.61 12.61 -3.19
N PRO A 160 -8.66 13.72 -3.94
CA PRO A 160 -8.39 15.08 -3.42
C PRO A 160 -9.40 15.62 -2.39
N ARG A 161 -10.36 14.83 -1.90
CA ARG A 161 -11.42 15.27 -0.97
C ARG A 161 -11.72 14.36 0.22
N THR A 162 -10.88 13.38 0.53
CA THR A 162 -11.10 12.55 1.73
C THR A 162 -10.14 12.95 2.83
N ASN A 163 -10.63 13.75 3.78
CA ASN A 163 -9.93 14.04 5.03
C ASN A 163 -9.45 12.74 5.67
N LEU A 164 -8.14 12.72 5.95
CA LEU A 164 -7.44 11.70 6.72
C LEU A 164 -7.90 11.76 8.18
N LEU A 165 -9.02 11.09 8.50
CA LEU A 165 -9.41 10.69 9.85
C LEU A 165 -10.08 9.31 9.79
#